data_AF-A0AAW0N2R6-F1
#
_entry.id   AF-A0AAW0N2R6-F1
#
_cell.length_a   1.000
_cell.length_b   1.000
_cell.length_c   1.000
_cell.angle_alpha   90.00
_cell.angle_beta   90.00
_cell.angle_gamma   90.00
#
_symmetry.space_group_name_H-M   'P 1'
#
loop_
_entity.id
_entity.type
_entity.pdbx_description
1 polymer ?
#
loop_
_entity_poly.entity_id
_entity_poly.type
_entity_poly.pdbx_seq_one_letter_code
_entity_poly.pdbx_strand_id
1 'polypeptide(L)'
;MLTVPPKSLGETLLTEVFQRGNIMESDYFGLEFQNTQMNWVWLEPTKFIVRQVRRPANTLFRLSVKFFPPDPGQLQEEYTRYLFSLQMKRDLMEGKLICSENTGALLASHLVQSEIGDYDDAADREFLKTNQVLPYQDKVEDRIMELHRRHL
;
A
#
# COMPACT_ATOMS: atom_id res chain seq x y z
N MET A 1 20.35 -2.75 2.92
CA MET A 1 20.30 -2.87 1.44
C MET A 1 20.08 -4.34 1.09
N LEU A 2 19.19 -4.66 0.16
CA LEU A 2 19.01 -6.01 -0.39
C LEU A 2 20.11 -6.26 -1.42
N THR A 3 20.83 -7.38 -1.31
CA THR A 3 21.91 -7.74 -2.24
C THR A 3 21.52 -9.02 -2.95
N VAL A 4 21.05 -8.90 -4.19
CA VAL A 4 20.67 -10.04 -5.04
C VAL A 4 21.69 -10.17 -6.17
N PRO A 5 22.21 -11.37 -6.48
CA PRO A 5 23.17 -11.56 -7.56
C PRO A 5 22.68 -11.00 -8.91
N PRO A 6 23.59 -10.51 -9.78
CA PRO A 6 23.22 -9.88 -11.05
C PRO A 6 22.44 -10.77 -12.02
N LYS A 7 22.54 -12.09 -11.89
CA LYS A 7 21.86 -13.07 -12.76
C LYS A 7 20.74 -13.82 -12.03
N SER A 8 20.14 -13.21 -11.02
CA SER A 8 19.00 -13.81 -10.33
C SER A 8 17.69 -13.66 -11.10
N LEU A 9 16.82 -14.63 -10.89
CA LEU A 9 15.42 -14.59 -11.31
C LEU A 9 14.65 -13.58 -10.46
N GLY A 10 13.52 -13.09 -10.97
CA GLY A 10 12.62 -12.21 -10.22
C GLY A 10 12.13 -12.85 -8.92
N GLU A 11 11.92 -14.18 -8.93
CA GLU A 11 11.54 -14.97 -7.77
C GLU A 11 12.54 -14.82 -6.61
N THR A 12 13.84 -14.80 -6.89
CA THR A 12 14.86 -14.62 -5.84
C THR A 12 14.69 -13.30 -5.08
N LEU A 13 14.38 -12.21 -5.80
CA LEU A 13 14.15 -10.91 -5.16
C LEU A 13 12.83 -10.89 -4.40
N LEU A 14 11.78 -11.51 -4.95
CA LEU A 14 10.48 -11.66 -4.25
C LEU A 14 10.66 -12.39 -2.92
N THR A 15 11.30 -13.55 -2.93
CA THR A 15 11.57 -14.35 -1.74
C THR A 15 12.35 -13.56 -0.69
N GLU A 16 13.41 -12.86 -1.09
CA GLU A 16 14.19 -12.02 -0.17
C GLU A 16 13.37 -10.87 0.45
N VAL A 17 12.52 -10.22 -0.35
CA VAL A 17 11.63 -9.17 0.16
C VAL A 17 10.61 -9.74 1.14
N PHE A 18 9.97 -10.86 0.81
CA PHE A 18 8.98 -11.49 1.68
C PHE A 18 9.59 -11.99 2.98
N GLN A 19 10.77 -12.61 2.94
CA GLN A 19 11.48 -13.05 4.13
C GLN A 19 11.89 -11.88 5.02
N ARG A 20 12.48 -10.83 4.46
CA ARG A 20 12.87 -9.64 5.25
C ARG A 20 11.68 -8.86 5.79
N GLY A 21 10.58 -8.84 5.05
CA GLY A 21 9.32 -8.24 5.47
C GLY A 21 8.53 -9.11 6.44
N ASN A 22 8.96 -10.35 6.73
CA ASN A 22 8.17 -11.31 7.50
C ASN A 22 6.75 -11.51 6.95
N ILE A 23 6.62 -11.53 5.61
CA ILE A 23 5.34 -11.67 4.91
C ILE A 23 5.05 -13.15 4.72
N MET A 24 4.20 -13.70 5.58
CA MET A 24 3.82 -15.12 5.57
C MET A 24 2.84 -15.44 4.43
N GLU A 25 1.78 -14.66 4.28
CA GLU A 25 0.77 -14.82 3.21
C GLU A 25 1.23 -14.12 1.91
N SER A 26 2.38 -14.54 1.39
CA SER A 26 3.04 -13.83 0.27
C SER A 26 2.35 -13.95 -1.09
N ASP A 27 1.44 -14.91 -1.26
CA ASP A 27 0.74 -15.20 -2.51
C ASP A 27 -0.09 -14.02 -3.04
N TYR A 28 -0.48 -13.10 -2.16
CA TYR A 28 -1.24 -11.91 -2.52
C TYR A 28 -0.38 -10.78 -3.10
N PHE A 29 0.95 -10.84 -2.92
CA PHE A 29 1.85 -9.72 -3.17
C PHE A 29 2.75 -9.96 -4.38
N GLY A 30 3.27 -8.85 -4.91
CA GLY A 30 4.32 -8.84 -5.90
C GLY A 30 5.17 -7.58 -5.79
N LEU A 31 6.16 -7.50 -6.68
CA LEU A 31 6.98 -6.31 -6.84
C LEU A 31 6.65 -5.65 -8.17
N GLU A 32 6.47 -4.35 -8.14
CA GLU A 32 6.39 -3.51 -9.33
C GLU A 32 7.57 -2.54 -9.39
N PHE A 33 7.93 -2.14 -10.59
CA PHE A 33 8.96 -1.14 -10.85
C PHE A 33 8.55 -0.23 -12.00
N GLN A 34 9.14 0.95 -12.08
CA GLN A 34 8.94 1.84 -13.23
C GLN A 34 9.83 1.44 -14.39
N ASN A 35 9.22 1.17 -15.55
CA ASN A 35 9.95 0.92 -16.78
C ASN A 35 10.51 2.23 -17.38
N THR A 36 11.15 2.16 -18.55
CA THR A 36 11.74 3.35 -19.20
C THR A 36 10.72 4.41 -19.63
N GLN A 37 9.42 4.08 -19.63
CA GLN A 37 8.32 4.98 -19.94
C GLN A 37 7.64 5.50 -18.66
N MET A 38 8.24 5.28 -17.48
CA MET A 38 7.68 5.64 -16.16
C MET A 38 6.36 4.92 -15.81
N ASN A 39 6.03 3.86 -16.53
CA ASN A 39 4.87 3.03 -16.23
C ASN A 39 5.24 1.98 -15.18
N TRP A 40 4.37 1.80 -14.19
CA TRP A 40 4.48 0.71 -13.22
C TRP A 40 4.19 -0.62 -13.91
N VAL A 41 5.15 -1.53 -13.84
CA VAL A 41 5.04 -2.89 -14.40
C VAL A 41 5.47 -3.92 -13.36
N TRP A 42 4.86 -5.10 -13.42
CA TRP A 42 5.19 -6.20 -12.51
C TRP A 42 6.54 -6.82 -12.84
N LEU A 43 7.28 -7.19 -11.80
CA LEU A 43 8.42 -8.08 -11.90
C LEU A 43 7.93 -9.50 -12.17
N GLU A 44 8.36 -10.09 -13.28
CA GLU A 44 8.09 -11.48 -13.64
C GLU A 44 9.01 -12.42 -12.84
N PRO A 45 8.46 -13.37 -12.06
CA PRO A 45 9.27 -14.24 -11.21
C PRO A 45 10.23 -15.13 -12.00
N THR A 46 9.77 -15.64 -13.14
CA THR A 46 10.50 -16.64 -13.96
C THR A 46 11.54 -16.04 -14.92
N LYS A 47 11.64 -14.70 -14.99
CA LYS A 47 12.60 -14.01 -15.85
C LYS A 47 13.74 -13.42 -15.02
N PHE A 48 14.93 -13.38 -15.59
CA PHE A 48 16.08 -12.70 -14.98
C PHE A 48 15.78 -11.22 -14.77
N ILE A 49 16.13 -10.68 -13.60
CA ILE A 49 15.89 -9.25 -13.25
C ILE A 49 16.56 -8.33 -14.27
N VAL A 50 17.80 -8.63 -14.67
CA VAL A 50 18.56 -7.87 -15.68
C VAL A 50 17.94 -7.88 -17.08
N ARG A 51 17.02 -8.81 -17.38
CA ARG A 51 16.27 -8.83 -18.65
C ARG A 51 15.00 -7.99 -18.60
N GLN A 52 14.58 -7.59 -17.40
CA GLN A 52 13.35 -6.82 -17.17
C GLN A 52 13.65 -5.36 -16.81
N VAL A 53 14.79 -5.13 -16.15
CA VAL A 53 15.15 -3.83 -15.56
C VAL A 53 16.48 -3.35 -16.12
N ARG A 54 16.48 -2.14 -16.69
CA ARG A 54 17.66 -1.57 -17.38
C ARG A 54 18.84 -1.28 -16.43
N ARG A 55 18.57 -0.82 -15.21
CA ARG A 55 19.59 -0.49 -14.19
C ARG A 55 19.13 -0.98 -12.80
N PRO A 56 19.15 -2.29 -12.53
CA PRO A 56 18.56 -2.86 -11.32
C PRO A 56 19.04 -2.21 -10.02
N ALA A 57 20.32 -1.85 -9.94
CA ALA A 57 20.92 -1.20 -8.76
C ALA A 57 20.34 0.20 -8.45
N ASN A 58 19.76 0.88 -9.46
CA ASN A 58 19.21 2.22 -9.34
C ASN A 58 17.68 2.24 -9.54
N THR A 59 17.05 1.07 -9.66
CA THR A 59 15.61 0.96 -9.86
C THR A 59 14.94 0.77 -8.51
N LEU A 60 13.95 1.63 -8.21
CA LEU A 60 13.08 1.43 -7.07
C LEU A 60 12.06 0.35 -7.40
N PHE A 61 12.01 -0.66 -6.53
CA PHE A 61 10.94 -1.65 -6.53
C PHE A 61 9.97 -1.31 -5.41
N ARG A 62 8.69 -1.56 -5.67
CA ARG A 62 7.61 -1.32 -4.73
C ARG A 62 6.86 -2.62 -4.47
N LEU A 63 6.68 -2.95 -3.19
CA LEU A 63 5.78 -4.01 -2.77
C LEU A 63 4.34 -3.57 -2.98
N SER A 64 3.56 -4.44 -3.62
CA SER A 64 2.18 -4.16 -3.98
C SER A 64 1.32 -5.42 -3.94
N VAL A 65 0.06 -5.26 -3.58
CA VAL A 65 -0.96 -6.30 -3.68
C VAL A 65 -1.20 -6.56 -5.16
N LYS A 66 -0.99 -7.81 -5.57
CA LYS A 66 -1.23 -8.30 -6.93
C LYS A 66 -2.60 -8.96 -7.05
N PHE A 67 -3.06 -9.61 -5.99
CA PHE A 67 -4.34 -10.30 -5.94
C PHE A 67 -5.11 -9.89 -4.69
N PHE A 68 -6.28 -9.28 -4.89
CA PHE A 68 -7.20 -9.00 -3.81
C PHE A 68 -8.10 -10.22 -3.59
N PRO A 69 -8.17 -10.81 -2.39
CA PRO A 69 -9.11 -11.88 -2.11
C PRO A 69 -10.54 -11.34 -2.23
N PRO A 70 -11.51 -12.18 -2.65
CA PRO A 70 -12.91 -11.78 -2.72
C PRO A 70 -13.52 -11.48 -1.35
N ASP A 71 -12.93 -12.03 -0.29
CA ASP A 71 -13.37 -11.83 1.10
C ASP A 71 -12.16 -11.43 1.96
N PRO A 72 -12.17 -10.24 2.61
CA PRO A 72 -11.12 -9.80 3.54
C PRO A 72 -10.87 -10.78 4.70
N GLY A 73 -11.89 -11.57 5.10
CA GLY A 73 -11.76 -12.59 6.14
C GLY A 73 -10.83 -13.74 5.78
N GLN A 74 -10.41 -13.85 4.51
CA GLN A 74 -9.41 -14.83 4.07
C GLN A 74 -8.00 -14.48 4.55
N LEU A 75 -7.71 -13.21 4.83
CA LEU A 75 -6.43 -12.77 5.36
C LEU A 75 -6.33 -13.19 6.84
N GLN A 76 -5.46 -14.13 7.16
CA GLN A 76 -5.33 -14.65 8.53
C GLN A 76 -4.38 -13.81 9.36
N GLU A 77 -3.30 -13.31 8.77
CA GLU A 77 -2.27 -12.58 9.48
C GLU A 77 -2.64 -11.09 9.64
N GLU A 78 -2.46 -10.58 10.85
CA GLU A 78 -2.68 -9.15 11.13
C GLU A 78 -1.76 -8.27 10.30
N TYR A 79 -0.50 -8.69 10.14
CA TYR A 79 0.46 -7.96 9.34
C TYR A 79 0.07 -7.93 7.85
N THR A 80 -0.49 -9.01 7.31
CA THR A 80 -1.04 -9.02 5.95
C THR A 80 -2.18 -8.01 5.82
N ARG A 81 -3.14 -8.00 6.76
CA ARG A 81 -4.23 -7.02 6.78
C ARG A 81 -3.72 -5.58 6.82
N TYR A 82 -2.67 -5.32 7.60
CA TYR A 82 -1.99 -4.03 7.62
C TYR A 82 -1.37 -3.65 6.26
N LEU A 83 -0.66 -4.57 5.60
CA LEU A 83 -0.11 -4.30 4.26
C LEU A 83 -1.21 -4.01 3.22
N PHE A 84 -2.36 -4.67 3.33
CA PHE A 84 -3.53 -4.38 2.50
C PHE A 84 -4.11 -2.99 2.79
N SER A 85 -4.21 -2.56 4.05
CA SER A 85 -4.69 -1.21 4.37
C SER A 85 -3.73 -0.13 3.83
N LEU A 86 -2.41 -0.36 3.88
CA LEU A 86 -1.41 0.51 3.26
C LEU A 86 -1.55 0.58 1.74
N GLN A 87 -1.83 -0.55 1.08
CA GLN A 87 -2.14 -0.58 -0.35
C GLN A 87 -3.37 0.27 -0.66
N MET A 88 -4.45 0.12 0.10
CA MET A 88 -5.68 0.89 -0.10
C MET A 88 -5.46 2.39 0.10
N LYS A 89 -4.72 2.79 1.16
CA LYS A 89 -4.30 4.19 1.39
C LYS A 89 -3.57 4.75 0.17
N ARG A 90 -2.62 3.99 -0.38
CA ARG A 90 -1.89 4.38 -1.58
C ARG A 90 -2.79 4.48 -2.81
N ASP A 91 -3.69 3.52 -3.03
CA ASP A 91 -4.57 3.52 -4.19
C ASP A 91 -5.62 4.62 -4.13
N LEU A 92 -6.08 5.02 -2.94
CA LEU A 92 -6.90 6.21 -2.74
C LEU A 92 -6.13 7.48 -3.12
N MET A 93 -4.90 7.62 -2.62
CA MET A 93 -4.04 8.77 -2.89
C MET A 93 -3.62 8.88 -4.37
N GLU A 94 -3.37 7.76 -5.04
CA GLU A 94 -3.04 7.71 -6.47
C GLU A 94 -4.28 7.80 -7.37
N GLY A 95 -5.49 7.85 -6.81
CA GLY A 95 -6.74 7.89 -7.57
C GLY A 95 -7.07 6.60 -8.33
N LYS A 96 -6.42 5.48 -7.96
CA LYS A 96 -6.66 4.15 -8.53
C LYS A 96 -7.90 3.48 -7.94
N LEU A 97 -8.20 3.74 -6.66
CA LEU A 97 -9.41 3.27 -6.00
C LEU A 97 -10.52 4.31 -6.17
N ILE A 98 -11.33 4.14 -7.22
CA ILE A 98 -12.46 5.01 -7.50
C ILE A 98 -13.61 4.64 -6.56
N CYS A 99 -14.05 5.59 -5.74
CA CYS A 99 -15.18 5.44 -4.83
C CYS A 99 -15.92 6.76 -4.64
N SER A 100 -17.10 6.71 -4.00
CA SER A 100 -17.83 7.93 -3.64
C SER A 100 -17.06 8.72 -2.56
N GLU A 101 -17.27 10.04 -2.48
CA GLU A 101 -16.66 10.87 -1.43
C GLU A 101 -16.98 10.35 -0.01
N ASN A 102 -18.20 9.85 0.20
CA ASN A 102 -18.60 9.23 1.48
C ASN A 102 -17.81 7.96 1.79
N THR A 103 -17.58 7.11 0.78
CA THR A 103 -16.77 5.90 0.93
C THR A 103 -15.31 6.26 1.17
N GLY A 104 -14.77 7.24 0.45
CA GLY A 104 -13.42 7.75 0.65
C GLY A 104 -13.22 8.30 2.05
N ALA A 105 -14.16 9.12 2.54
CA ALA A 105 -14.12 9.67 3.90
C ALA A 105 -14.22 8.57 4.97
N LEU A 106 -15.04 7.54 4.75
CA LEU A 106 -15.12 6.38 5.65
C LEU A 106 -13.80 5.62 5.71
N LEU A 107 -13.20 5.30 4.56
CA LEU A 107 -11.90 4.63 4.50
C LEU A 107 -10.81 5.48 5.18
N ALA A 108 -10.79 6.78 4.90
CA ALA A 108 -9.88 7.73 5.55
C ALA A 108 -10.06 7.76 7.07
N SER A 109 -11.30 7.71 7.59
CA SER A 109 -11.54 7.68 9.04
C SER A 109 -10.98 6.43 9.72
N HIS A 110 -11.03 5.27 9.05
CA HIS A 110 -10.39 4.05 9.55
C HIS A 110 -8.85 4.14 9.50
N LEU A 111 -8.30 4.82 8.49
CA LEU A 111 -6.86 5.09 8.44
C LEU A 111 -6.42 5.99 9.60
N VAL A 112 -7.17 7.06 9.89
CA VAL A 112 -6.90 7.94 11.04
C VAL A 112 -6.92 7.14 12.34
N GLN A 113 -7.98 6.35 12.59
CA GLN A 113 -8.08 5.48 13.77
C GLN A 113 -6.86 4.55 13.91
N SER A 114 -6.37 3.99 12.81
CA SER A 114 -5.22 3.08 12.83
C SER A 114 -3.88 3.77 13.11
N GLU A 115 -3.77 5.08 12.84
CA GLU A 115 -2.52 5.84 12.95
C GLU A 115 -2.41 6.60 14.28
N ILE A 116 -3.53 7.17 14.77
CA ILE A 116 -3.54 8.03 15.97
C ILE A 116 -4.40 7.49 17.12
N GLY A 117 -5.09 6.36 16.92
CA GLY A 117 -5.98 5.79 17.94
C GLY A 117 -7.35 6.47 17.96
N ASP A 118 -8.00 6.46 19.12
CA ASP A 118 -9.36 7.00 19.29
C ASP A 118 -9.44 8.51 19.02
N TYR A 119 -10.62 8.94 18.60
CA TYR A 119 -10.90 10.32 18.25
C TYR A 119 -10.53 11.34 19.34
N ASP A 120 -9.78 12.38 18.95
CA ASP A 120 -9.55 13.60 19.71
C ASP A 120 -9.54 14.81 18.75
N ASP A 121 -10.33 15.86 19.03
CA ASP A 121 -10.51 16.96 18.06
C ASP A 121 -9.21 17.68 17.71
N ALA A 122 -8.29 17.83 18.65
CA ALA A 122 -7.02 18.51 18.41
C ALA A 122 -6.04 17.59 17.65
N ALA A 123 -5.94 16.32 18.04
CA ALA A 123 -5.07 15.34 17.39
C ALA A 123 -5.50 15.05 15.95
N ASP A 124 -6.79 14.88 15.69
CA ASP A 124 -7.36 14.66 14.37
C ASP A 124 -7.04 15.81 13.41
N ARG A 125 -7.28 17.06 13.85
CA ARG A 125 -7.01 18.24 13.02
C ARG A 125 -5.54 18.38 12.70
N GLU A 126 -4.66 18.17 13.68
CA GLU A 126 -3.22 18.24 13.45
C GLU A 126 -2.75 17.12 12.52
N PHE A 127 -3.29 15.91 12.68
CA PHE A 127 -2.99 14.79 11.79
C PHE A 127 -3.42 15.08 10.34
N LEU A 128 -4.66 15.49 10.12
CA LEU A 128 -5.19 15.75 8.78
C LEU A 128 -4.50 16.95 8.11
N LYS A 129 -4.11 17.96 8.89
CA LYS A 129 -3.33 19.09 8.38
C LYS A 129 -1.92 18.70 7.92
N THR A 130 -1.29 17.73 8.60
CA THR A 130 0.10 17.31 8.32
C THR A 130 0.19 16.11 7.39
N ASN A 131 -0.88 15.31 7.27
CA ASN A 131 -0.93 14.08 6.51
C ASN A 131 -2.10 14.10 5.53
N GLN A 132 -1.79 14.07 4.24
CA GLN A 132 -2.80 13.92 3.22
C GLN A 132 -3.20 12.45 3.07
N VAL A 133 -4.45 12.12 3.39
CA VAL A 133 -5.04 10.77 3.27
C VAL A 133 -5.93 10.59 2.05
N LEU A 134 -6.43 11.70 1.48
CA LEU A 134 -7.19 11.72 0.23
C LEU A 134 -6.74 12.88 -0.68
N PRO A 135 -6.78 12.73 -2.02
CA PRO A 135 -6.46 13.82 -2.94
C PRO A 135 -7.40 15.04 -2.82
N TYR A 136 -8.62 14.83 -2.34
CA TYR A 136 -9.68 15.83 -2.19
C TYR A 136 -10.05 16.07 -0.72
N GLN A 137 -9.11 15.83 0.20
CA GLN A 137 -9.33 15.84 1.65
C GLN A 137 -10.04 17.10 2.15
N ASP A 138 -9.66 18.30 1.68
CA ASP A 138 -10.25 19.58 2.10
C ASP A 138 -11.77 19.63 1.95
N LYS A 139 -12.35 18.87 1.03
CA LYS A 139 -13.81 18.81 0.81
C LYS A 139 -14.54 17.89 1.78
N VAL A 140 -13.82 16.95 2.38
CA VAL A 140 -14.39 15.84 3.16
C VAL A 140 -13.81 15.76 4.57
N GLU A 141 -12.94 16.70 4.98
CA GLU A 141 -12.26 16.69 6.28
C GLU A 141 -13.23 16.59 7.46
N ASP A 142 -14.25 17.46 7.50
CA ASP A 142 -15.29 17.42 8.54
C ASP A 142 -16.01 16.06 8.59
N ARG A 143 -16.22 15.45 7.40
CA ARG A 143 -16.87 14.14 7.28
C ARG A 143 -15.96 13.01 7.79
N ILE A 144 -14.65 13.08 7.55
CA ILE A 144 -13.67 12.13 8.09
C ILE A 144 -13.72 12.17 9.61
N MET A 145 -13.64 13.37 10.21
CA MET A 145 -13.68 13.53 11.68
C MET A 145 -15.01 13.06 12.27
N GLU A 146 -16.15 13.36 11.62
CA GLU A 146 -17.47 12.90 12.06
C GLU A 146 -17.56 11.36 12.08
N LEU A 147 -16.94 10.69 11.10
CA LEU A 147 -16.90 9.23 11.03
C LEU A 147 -15.92 8.64 12.05
N HIS A 148 -14.76 9.26 12.26
CA HIS A 148 -13.77 8.82 13.24
C HIS A 148 -14.35 8.78 14.67
N ARG A 149 -15.16 9.78 15.05
CA ARG A 149 -15.91 9.81 16.31
C ARG A 149 -16.79 8.58 16.57
N ARG A 150 -17.14 7.81 15.53
CA ARG A 150 -18.05 6.65 15.62
C ARG A 150 -17.32 5.32 15.76
N HIS A 151 -15.98 5.31 15.72
CA HIS A 151 -15.18 4.10 15.88
C HIS A 151 -14.98 3.67 17.34
N LEU A 152 -15.56 4.43 18.30
CA LEU A 152 -15.63 4.14 19.74
C LEU A 152 -16.42 2.87 20.07
#